data_AF-A0A7W0JFI0-F1
#
_entry.id   AF-A0A7W0JFI0-F1
#
_cell.length_a   1.000
_cell.length_b   1.000
_cell.length_c   1.000
_cell.angle_alpha   90.00
_cell.angle_beta   90.00
_cell.angle_gamma   90.00
#
_symmetry.space_group_name_H-M   'P 1'
#
loop_
_entity.id
_entity.type
_entity.pdbx_description
1 polymer ?
#
loop_
_entity_poly.entity_id
_entity_poly.type
_entity_poly.pdbx_seq_one_letter_code
_entity_poly.pdbx_strand_id
1 'polypeptide(L)'
;MIVKNESAVITRCLTSVLPIIDYWVVVDTGSSDKTPKIIKEFMEKNKIPGELHERPWINFGHNRDEALKLAKDKGDYIFFIDADNTFEYEPEFKLENLDKDFYYVTLSDAGTRYVRIALIKNSLNWEWVGVLHEAVCCPVAKTYSTLEKVTQLVRMDGSRSKDPKKYEKDAAVFEEALQKEPNNARYVFYLAQSYFDAKNYPMALKNYEKRVAMGGFDQEVFCSLLRIGKLQEKLKMSSEHLITTYNKAFQYRKTRVEPLYYLANIYREREDFNKSYLICKIAETIPPSQDTLFVEQWIYDYGMPLELSIAAYWTERYEESQKISQELLKKDLPDHVRPIVENNLGFANGKLLEKALE
;
A
#
# COMPACT_ATOMS: atom_id res chain seq x y z
N MET A 1 3.32 -5.41 20.01
CA MET A 1 3.07 -4.06 19.45
C MET A 1 3.89 -3.03 20.23
N ILE A 2 4.32 -1.93 19.59
CA ILE A 2 4.87 -0.76 20.29
C ILE A 2 3.90 0.41 20.17
N VAL A 3 3.78 1.25 21.20
CA VAL A 3 2.82 2.38 21.23
C VAL A 3 3.42 3.65 21.82
N LYS A 4 2.88 4.80 21.42
CA LYS A 4 3.13 6.11 22.04
C LYS A 4 2.01 7.09 21.73
N ASN A 5 1.29 7.54 22.75
CA ASN A 5 0.24 8.56 22.64
C ASN A 5 -0.89 8.24 21.64
N GLU A 6 -1.39 7.01 21.66
CA GLU A 6 -2.41 6.46 20.75
C GLU A 6 -3.81 6.34 21.37
N SER A 7 -4.10 7.08 22.45
CA SER A 7 -5.37 6.97 23.18
C SER A 7 -6.61 7.22 22.31
N ALA A 8 -6.47 7.98 21.23
CA ALA A 8 -7.54 8.28 20.29
C ALA A 8 -7.90 7.12 19.36
N VAL A 9 -6.97 6.19 19.08
CA VAL A 9 -7.13 5.16 18.04
C VAL A 9 -6.95 3.73 18.56
N ILE A 10 -6.27 3.54 19.69
CA ILE A 10 -5.84 2.23 20.16
C ILE A 10 -6.99 1.23 20.38
N THR A 11 -8.13 1.67 20.92
CA THR A 11 -9.30 0.81 21.15
C THR A 11 -9.82 0.21 19.85
N ARG A 12 -9.79 0.97 18.74
CA ARG A 12 -10.20 0.51 17.42
C ARG A 12 -9.28 -0.60 16.91
N CYS A 13 -7.96 -0.39 17.01
CA CYS A 13 -6.96 -1.40 16.67
C CYS A 13 -7.16 -2.67 17.50
N LEU A 14 -7.24 -2.54 18.84
CA LEU A 14 -7.40 -3.68 19.74
C LEU A 14 -8.68 -4.46 19.46
N THR A 15 -9.80 -3.76 19.23
CA THR A 15 -11.07 -4.41 18.85
C THR A 15 -10.91 -5.30 17.62
N SER A 16 -10.16 -4.83 16.62
CA SER A 16 -9.98 -5.58 15.37
C SER A 16 -9.12 -6.84 15.53
N VAL A 17 -8.27 -6.96 16.55
CA VAL A 17 -7.43 -8.15 16.76
C VAL A 17 -7.99 -9.14 17.77
N LEU A 18 -9.04 -8.76 18.54
CA LEU A 18 -9.67 -9.65 19.52
C LEU A 18 -10.01 -11.05 18.99
N PRO A 19 -10.50 -11.24 17.75
CA PRO A 19 -10.87 -12.58 17.27
C PRO A 19 -9.68 -13.52 17.04
N ILE A 20 -8.44 -13.00 17.02
CA ILE A 20 -7.25 -13.74 16.56
C ILE A 20 -6.11 -13.78 17.58
N ILE A 21 -6.31 -13.21 18.77
CA ILE A 21 -5.30 -13.21 19.83
C ILE A 21 -5.85 -13.84 21.11
N ASP A 22 -4.98 -14.57 21.80
CA ASP A 22 -5.21 -15.14 23.12
C ASP A 22 -4.23 -14.60 24.17
N TYR A 23 -3.17 -13.92 23.71
CA TYR A 23 -2.19 -13.23 24.54
C TYR A 23 -1.76 -11.91 23.89
N TRP A 24 -1.43 -10.90 24.70
CA TRP A 24 -0.92 -9.62 24.19
C TRP A 24 0.37 -9.18 24.88
N VAL A 25 1.25 -8.56 24.10
CA VAL A 25 2.44 -7.86 24.57
C VAL A 25 2.50 -6.49 23.93
N VAL A 26 2.45 -5.45 24.76
CA VAL A 26 2.60 -4.06 24.34
C VAL A 26 3.78 -3.41 25.04
N VAL A 27 4.65 -2.79 24.25
CA VAL A 27 5.72 -1.91 24.76
C VAL A 27 5.27 -0.46 24.57
N ASP A 28 4.99 0.22 25.67
CA ASP A 28 4.79 1.66 25.69
C ASP A 28 6.14 2.37 25.69
N THR A 29 6.33 3.28 24.72
CA THR A 29 7.61 3.96 24.48
C THR A 29 7.63 5.40 25.03
N GLY A 30 6.88 5.63 26.11
CA GLY A 30 6.76 6.90 26.80
C GLY A 30 5.53 7.70 26.39
N SER A 31 4.35 7.08 26.48
CA SER A 31 3.07 7.80 26.38
C SER A 31 2.90 8.76 27.55
N SER A 32 2.51 9.99 27.23
CA SER A 32 2.08 11.02 28.18
C SER A 32 0.56 11.12 28.32
N ASP A 33 -0.19 10.39 27.49
CA ASP A 33 -1.65 10.33 27.54
C ASP A 33 -2.15 9.04 28.23
N LYS A 34 -3.45 8.75 28.09
CA LYS A 34 -4.08 7.59 28.75
C LYS A 34 -3.87 6.27 28.01
N THR A 35 -3.01 6.20 26.99
CA THR A 35 -2.81 4.99 26.17
C THR A 35 -2.55 3.73 27.00
N PRO A 36 -1.60 3.71 27.97
CA PRO A 36 -1.31 2.50 28.74
C PRO A 36 -2.50 2.05 29.58
N LYS A 37 -3.23 3.01 30.16
CA LYS A 37 -4.42 2.76 30.97
C LYS A 37 -5.55 2.15 30.13
N ILE A 38 -5.82 2.74 28.96
CA ILE A 38 -6.87 2.26 28.03
C ILE A 38 -6.57 0.83 27.59
N ILE A 39 -5.32 0.51 27.25
CA ILE A 39 -4.93 -0.85 26.83
C ILE A 39 -5.22 -1.86 27.94
N LYS A 40 -4.76 -1.59 29.17
CA LYS A 40 -4.97 -2.48 30.32
C LYS A 40 -6.45 -2.71 30.60
N GLU A 41 -7.23 -1.63 30.72
CA GLU A 41 -8.68 -1.71 30.98
C GLU A 41 -9.44 -2.44 29.86
N PHE A 42 -9.06 -2.19 28.60
CA PHE A 42 -9.68 -2.84 27.44
C PHE A 42 -9.41 -4.35 27.43
N MET A 43 -8.16 -4.78 27.65
CA MET A 43 -7.80 -6.19 27.64
C MET A 43 -8.36 -6.94 28.86
N GLU A 44 -8.36 -6.31 30.03
CA GLU A 44 -9.00 -6.86 31.24
C GLU A 44 -10.50 -7.07 31.03
N LYS A 45 -11.19 -6.07 30.46
CA LYS A 45 -12.62 -6.17 30.13
C LYS A 45 -12.91 -7.33 29.17
N ASN A 46 -12.06 -7.55 28.18
CA ASN A 46 -12.19 -8.64 27.20
C ASN A 46 -11.58 -9.97 27.68
N LYS A 47 -11.03 -10.01 28.90
CA LYS A 47 -10.45 -11.20 29.54
C LYS A 47 -9.32 -11.86 28.74
N ILE A 48 -8.52 -11.05 28.03
CA ILE A 48 -7.33 -11.54 27.32
C ILE A 48 -6.10 -11.28 28.19
N PRO A 49 -5.37 -12.34 28.63
CA PRO A 49 -4.16 -12.18 29.41
C PRO A 49 -3.05 -11.50 28.59
N GLY A 50 -2.17 -10.77 29.26
CA GLY A 50 -1.02 -10.16 28.59
C GLY A 50 -0.29 -9.15 29.44
N GLU A 51 0.66 -8.47 28.81
CA GLU A 51 1.66 -7.66 29.50
C GLU A 51 1.84 -6.31 28.81
N LEU A 52 1.86 -5.25 29.63
CA LEU A 52 2.28 -3.92 29.21
C LEU A 52 3.62 -3.59 29.85
N HIS A 53 4.60 -3.24 29.03
CA HIS A 53 5.95 -2.88 29.43
C HIS A 53 6.24 -1.44 29.06
N GLU A 54 6.85 -0.68 29.96
CA GLU A 54 7.32 0.68 29.66
C GLU A 54 8.83 0.62 29.33
N ARG A 55 9.22 1.21 28.21
CA ARG A 55 10.62 1.30 27.75
C ARG A 55 10.91 2.69 27.19
N PRO A 56 12.15 3.20 27.31
CA PRO A 56 12.52 4.43 26.63
C PRO A 56 12.48 4.23 25.11
N TRP A 57 12.02 5.26 24.40
CA TRP A 57 12.15 5.31 22.94
C TRP A 57 13.63 5.44 22.55
N ILE A 58 14.11 4.53 21.70
CA ILE A 58 15.45 4.60 21.10
C ILE A 58 15.31 4.73 19.58
N ASN A 59 14.75 3.72 18.93
CA ASN A 59 14.37 3.73 17.52
C ASN A 59 13.38 2.57 17.24
N PHE A 60 12.80 2.55 16.05
CA PHE A 60 11.79 1.55 15.69
C PHE A 60 12.31 0.11 15.77
N GLY A 61 13.44 -0.20 15.14
CA GLY A 61 14.03 -1.55 15.16
C GLY A 61 14.29 -2.05 16.59
N HIS A 62 14.94 -1.21 17.41
CA HIS A 62 15.24 -1.54 18.80
C HIS A 62 13.98 -1.83 19.63
N ASN A 63 13.01 -0.91 19.64
CA ASN A 63 11.82 -1.08 20.46
C ASN A 63 10.90 -2.20 19.92
N ARG A 64 10.90 -2.46 18.62
CA ARG A 64 10.21 -3.64 18.04
C ARG A 64 10.89 -4.96 18.44
N ASP A 65 12.21 -5.00 18.48
CA ASP A 65 12.97 -6.15 18.99
C ASP A 65 12.74 -6.38 20.49
N GLU A 66 12.60 -5.32 21.29
CA GLU A 66 12.20 -5.45 22.70
C GLU A 66 10.83 -6.12 22.82
N ALA A 67 9.84 -5.65 22.05
CA ALA A 67 8.51 -6.25 22.04
C ALA A 67 8.54 -7.72 21.58
N LEU A 68 9.36 -8.03 20.57
CA LEU A 68 9.55 -9.39 20.06
C LEU A 68 10.16 -10.32 21.12
N LYS A 69 11.18 -9.86 21.84
CA LYS A 69 11.82 -10.63 22.94
C LYS A 69 10.84 -10.89 24.10
N LEU A 70 10.02 -9.90 24.45
CA LEU A 70 9.00 -10.03 25.50
C LEU A 70 7.86 -10.99 25.13
N ALA A 71 7.56 -11.11 23.83
CA ALA A 71 6.57 -12.04 23.29
C ALA A 71 7.09 -13.48 23.12
N LYS A 72 8.39 -13.72 23.34
CA LYS A 72 8.98 -15.05 23.26
C LYS A 72 8.31 -15.99 24.28
N ASP A 73 7.99 -17.20 23.83
CA ASP A 73 7.37 -18.26 24.64
C ASP A 73 5.98 -17.92 25.23
N LYS A 74 5.29 -16.91 24.67
CA LYS A 74 3.93 -16.51 25.07
C LYS A 74 2.80 -17.06 24.19
N GLY A 75 3.16 -17.76 23.12
CA GLY A 75 2.21 -18.34 22.14
C GLY A 75 2.97 -19.01 20.99
N ASP A 76 2.26 -19.75 20.14
CA ASP A 76 2.86 -20.49 19.03
C ASP A 76 3.33 -19.57 17.89
N TYR A 77 2.58 -18.50 17.67
CA TYR A 77 2.86 -17.48 16.66
C TYR A 77 2.79 -16.08 17.27
N ILE A 78 3.61 -15.17 16.74
CA ILE A 78 3.58 -13.75 17.10
C ILE A 78 2.96 -12.97 15.96
N PHE A 79 1.96 -12.18 16.32
CA PHE A 79 1.23 -11.31 15.41
C PHE A 79 1.63 -9.83 15.58
N PHE A 80 1.80 -9.09 14.48
CA PHE A 80 2.23 -7.69 14.50
C PHE A 80 1.20 -6.73 13.88
N ILE A 81 0.89 -5.67 14.61
CA ILE A 81 0.05 -4.55 14.15
C ILE A 81 0.56 -3.22 14.71
N ASP A 82 0.38 -2.17 13.91
CA ASP A 82 0.61 -0.79 14.33
C ASP A 82 -0.68 -0.23 14.93
N ALA A 83 -0.58 0.60 15.97
CA ALA A 83 -1.71 0.99 16.82
C ALA A 83 -2.84 1.78 16.11
N ASP A 84 -2.57 2.34 14.93
CA ASP A 84 -3.53 3.05 14.10
C ASP A 84 -4.21 2.16 13.06
N ASN A 85 -3.69 0.97 12.79
CA ASN A 85 -4.22 0.04 11.80
C ASN A 85 -5.34 -0.85 12.36
N THR A 86 -6.10 -1.48 11.46
CA THR A 86 -7.17 -2.41 11.82
C THR A 86 -7.23 -3.62 10.89
N PHE A 87 -7.75 -4.73 11.38
CA PHE A 87 -8.14 -5.86 10.53
C PHE A 87 -9.61 -5.83 10.14
N GLU A 88 -9.86 -6.21 8.90
CA GLU A 88 -11.16 -6.61 8.40
C GLU A 88 -11.10 -8.07 7.97
N TYR A 89 -12.16 -8.79 8.32
CA TYR A 89 -12.28 -10.23 8.10
C TYR A 89 -13.53 -10.50 7.26
N GLU A 90 -13.42 -11.40 6.30
CA GLU A 90 -14.60 -11.98 5.67
C GLU A 90 -15.30 -12.93 6.68
N PRO A 91 -16.63 -13.15 6.56
CA PRO A 91 -17.39 -13.97 7.51
C PRO A 91 -16.83 -15.40 7.72
N GLU A 92 -16.18 -15.96 6.70
CA GLU A 92 -15.62 -17.31 6.72
C GLU A 92 -14.18 -17.36 7.25
N PHE A 93 -13.58 -16.24 7.62
CA PHE A 93 -12.21 -16.21 8.12
C PHE A 93 -12.11 -16.94 9.47
N LYS A 94 -11.10 -17.81 9.57
CA LYS A 94 -10.70 -18.48 10.80
C LYS A 94 -9.18 -18.57 10.86
N LEU A 95 -8.60 -18.20 12.00
CA LEU A 95 -7.18 -18.36 12.24
C LEU A 95 -6.91 -19.76 12.83
N GLU A 96 -6.86 -20.77 11.97
CA GLU A 96 -6.69 -22.18 12.37
C GLU A 96 -5.65 -22.87 11.48
N ASN A 97 -5.09 -23.99 11.95
CA ASN A 97 -4.19 -24.86 11.19
C ASN A 97 -2.89 -24.20 10.69
N LEU A 98 -2.28 -23.34 11.52
CA LEU A 98 -1.03 -22.66 11.19
C LEU A 98 0.16 -23.64 11.22
N ASP A 99 0.76 -23.89 10.05
CA ASP A 99 1.84 -24.85 9.82
C ASP A 99 3.11 -24.26 9.18
N LYS A 100 3.12 -22.96 8.84
CA LYS A 100 4.25 -22.28 8.18
C LYS A 100 5.16 -21.55 9.15
N ASP A 101 6.36 -21.20 8.72
CA ASP A 101 7.28 -20.39 9.53
C ASP A 101 6.78 -18.94 9.64
N PHE A 102 6.11 -18.42 8.61
CA PHE A 102 5.49 -17.10 8.64
C PHE A 102 4.33 -16.98 7.66
N TYR A 103 3.50 -15.97 7.88
CA TYR A 103 2.39 -15.65 6.99
C TYR A 103 2.39 -14.18 6.59
N TYR A 104 2.13 -13.97 5.31
CA TYR A 104 1.81 -12.67 4.77
C TYR A 104 0.36 -12.30 5.06
N VAL A 105 0.08 -11.01 5.23
CA VAL A 105 -1.27 -10.45 5.18
C VAL A 105 -1.31 -9.33 4.15
N THR A 106 -2.38 -9.27 3.39
CA THR A 106 -2.67 -8.17 2.47
C THR A 106 -3.02 -6.92 3.25
N LEU A 107 -2.35 -5.82 2.92
CA LEU A 107 -2.65 -4.47 3.38
C LEU A 107 -3.39 -3.73 2.28
N SER A 108 -4.39 -2.97 2.69
CA SER A 108 -5.09 -2.00 1.84
C SER A 108 -4.83 -0.60 2.36
N ASP A 109 -4.27 0.24 1.50
CA ASP A 109 -3.92 1.62 1.77
C ASP A 109 -4.41 2.51 0.63
N ALA A 110 -5.52 3.21 0.83
CA ALA A 110 -6.10 4.15 -0.14
C ALA A 110 -6.18 3.61 -1.59
N GLY A 111 -6.64 2.37 -1.76
CA GLY A 111 -6.75 1.73 -3.08
C GLY A 111 -5.46 1.08 -3.61
N THR A 112 -4.39 1.10 -2.83
CA THR A 112 -3.14 0.36 -3.07
C THR A 112 -3.12 -0.89 -2.19
N ARG A 113 -2.71 -2.03 -2.77
CA ARG A 113 -2.51 -3.29 -2.07
C ARG A 113 -1.04 -3.70 -2.04
N TYR A 114 -0.62 -4.24 -0.91
CA TYR A 114 0.70 -4.85 -0.76
C TYR A 114 0.64 -5.89 0.35
N VAL A 115 1.64 -6.74 0.49
CA VAL A 115 1.68 -7.75 1.56
C VAL A 115 2.83 -7.47 2.51
N ARG A 116 2.67 -7.85 3.77
CA ARG A 116 3.75 -7.85 4.77
C ARG A 116 3.71 -9.11 5.60
N ILE A 117 4.85 -9.52 6.13
CA ILE A 117 4.88 -10.55 7.18
C ILE A 117 4.15 -9.98 8.39
N ALA A 118 3.01 -10.56 8.75
CA ALA A 118 2.20 -10.11 9.87
C ALA A 118 2.13 -11.14 10.99
N LEU A 119 2.42 -12.41 10.69
CA LEU A 119 2.42 -13.51 11.63
C LEU A 119 3.70 -14.34 11.45
N ILE A 120 4.40 -14.63 12.54
CA ILE A 120 5.65 -15.40 12.53
C ILE A 120 5.60 -16.52 13.57
N LYS A 121 6.26 -17.64 13.28
CA LYS A 121 6.35 -18.76 14.22
C LYS A 121 7.28 -18.41 15.36
N ASN A 122 6.76 -18.41 16.59
CA ASN A 122 7.47 -17.92 17.78
C ASN A 122 8.69 -18.77 18.15
N SER A 123 8.66 -20.07 17.83
CA SER A 123 9.79 -20.98 18.11
C SER A 123 11.09 -20.60 17.38
N LEU A 124 11.03 -19.85 16.28
CA LEU A 124 12.20 -19.40 15.53
C LEU A 124 12.78 -18.10 16.09
N ASN A 125 14.02 -17.80 15.70
CA ASN A 125 14.72 -16.58 16.12
C ASN A 125 14.58 -15.51 15.04
N TRP A 126 13.72 -14.53 15.32
CA TRP A 126 13.43 -13.40 14.46
C TRP A 126 14.08 -12.13 14.98
N GLU A 127 14.38 -11.20 14.08
CA GLU A 127 14.90 -9.87 14.40
C GLU A 127 14.35 -8.83 13.41
N TRP A 128 14.18 -7.61 13.88
CA TRP A 128 13.82 -6.47 13.03
C TRP A 128 15.07 -5.85 12.42
N VAL A 129 15.12 -5.82 11.08
CA VAL A 129 16.25 -5.27 10.31
C VAL A 129 15.79 -4.00 9.58
N GLY A 130 16.54 -2.92 9.77
CA GLY A 130 16.31 -1.63 9.13
C GLY A 130 16.20 -0.49 10.15
N VAL A 131 16.53 0.73 9.72
CA VAL A 131 16.40 1.93 10.56
C VAL A 131 14.97 2.48 10.62
N LEU A 132 14.23 2.28 9.53
CA LEU A 132 12.82 2.65 9.30
C LEU A 132 12.27 1.72 8.21
N HIS A 133 10.96 1.46 8.22
CA HIS A 133 10.32 0.49 7.33
C HIS A 133 10.97 -0.90 7.46
N GLU A 134 11.15 -1.32 8.70
CA GLU A 134 11.91 -2.51 9.10
C GLU A 134 11.27 -3.78 8.54
N ALA A 135 12.11 -4.75 8.20
CA ALA A 135 11.69 -6.10 7.85
C ALA A 135 11.97 -7.03 9.02
N VAL A 136 10.99 -7.87 9.37
CA VAL A 136 11.23 -8.98 10.31
C VAL A 136 11.89 -10.11 9.54
N CYS A 137 13.05 -10.55 10.02
CA CYS A 137 13.93 -11.50 9.33
C CYS A 137 14.24 -12.70 10.22
N CYS A 138 14.32 -13.87 9.60
CA CYS A 138 14.82 -15.09 10.23
C CYS A 138 15.53 -15.93 9.16
N PRO A 139 16.87 -16.05 9.18
CA PRO A 139 17.62 -16.75 8.12
C PRO A 139 17.24 -18.23 7.92
N VAL A 140 16.64 -18.87 8.95
CA VAL A 140 16.24 -20.28 8.91
C VAL A 140 14.78 -20.49 8.53
N ALA A 141 13.95 -19.43 8.49
CA ALA A 141 12.56 -19.52 8.07
C ALA A 141 12.48 -19.77 6.55
N LYS A 142 11.72 -20.78 6.14
CA LYS A 142 11.66 -21.24 4.75
C LYS A 142 10.25 -21.37 4.20
N THR A 143 9.30 -21.73 5.06
CA THR A 143 7.93 -22.02 4.65
C THR A 143 7.02 -20.83 4.94
N TYR A 144 6.16 -20.50 3.99
CA TYR A 144 5.23 -19.39 4.13
C TYR A 144 3.91 -19.65 3.42
N SER A 145 2.91 -18.85 3.78
CA SER A 145 1.65 -18.70 3.06
C SER A 145 1.13 -17.27 3.21
N THR A 146 0.04 -16.95 2.54
CA THR A 146 -0.70 -15.70 2.75
C THR A 146 -1.98 -16.04 3.52
N LEU A 147 -2.31 -15.28 4.57
CA LEU A 147 -3.62 -15.37 5.19
C LEU A 147 -4.64 -14.75 4.25
N GLU A 148 -5.51 -15.60 3.72
CA GLU A 148 -6.64 -15.19 2.90
C GLU A 148 -7.79 -14.69 3.78
N LYS A 149 -8.73 -13.96 3.18
CA LYS A 149 -9.96 -13.50 3.85
C LYS A 149 -9.75 -12.56 5.04
N VAL A 150 -8.55 -12.04 5.18
CA VAL A 150 -8.17 -11.01 6.14
C VAL A 150 -7.38 -9.92 5.43
N THR A 151 -7.77 -8.68 5.67
CA THR A 151 -7.08 -7.51 5.13
C THR A 151 -6.75 -6.56 6.27
N GLN A 152 -5.50 -6.10 6.32
CA GLN A 152 -5.13 -5.00 7.20
C GLN A 152 -5.45 -3.67 6.51
N LEU A 153 -6.28 -2.85 7.13
CA LEU A 153 -6.48 -1.48 6.68
C LEU A 153 -5.42 -0.58 7.29
N VAL A 154 -4.69 0.11 6.42
CA VAL A 154 -3.72 1.13 6.81
C VAL A 154 -4.44 2.44 7.06
N ARG A 155 -4.16 3.08 8.19
CA ARG A 155 -4.68 4.40 8.52
C ARG A 155 -3.54 5.33 8.88
N MET A 156 -3.75 6.64 8.68
CA MET A 156 -2.76 7.68 8.98
C MET A 156 -3.28 8.68 10.02
N ASP A 157 -4.04 8.20 11.00
CA ASP A 157 -4.63 9.01 12.08
C ASP A 157 -3.95 8.80 13.44
N GLY A 158 -2.88 8.01 13.50
CA GLY A 158 -2.04 7.84 14.68
C GLY A 158 -1.26 9.09 15.08
N SER A 159 -0.68 9.06 16.29
CA SER A 159 -0.03 10.22 16.93
C SER A 159 1.11 10.79 16.09
N ARG A 160 1.98 9.92 15.56
CA ARG A 160 3.12 10.30 14.71
C ARG A 160 2.68 10.98 13.41
N SER A 161 1.52 10.61 12.87
CA SER A 161 1.00 11.17 11.62
C SER A 161 0.56 12.63 11.75
N LYS A 162 0.48 13.16 12.98
CA LYS A 162 0.18 14.58 13.26
C LYS A 162 1.41 15.49 13.17
N ASP A 163 2.63 14.93 13.10
CA ASP A 163 3.85 15.72 12.95
C ASP A 163 4.01 16.19 11.49
N PRO A 164 3.94 17.51 11.21
CA PRO A 164 4.06 18.02 9.84
C PRO A 164 5.45 17.78 9.23
N LYS A 165 6.47 17.54 10.06
CA LYS A 165 7.84 17.26 9.63
C LYS A 165 8.19 15.77 9.65
N LYS A 166 7.21 14.88 9.86
CA LYS A 166 7.39 13.42 9.92
C LYS A 166 8.29 12.93 8.79
N TYR A 167 7.94 13.24 7.55
CA TYR A 167 8.64 12.71 6.39
C TYR A 167 10.02 13.37 6.14
N GLU A 168 10.20 14.63 6.55
CA GLU A 168 11.53 15.28 6.54
C GLU A 168 12.48 14.59 7.53
N LYS A 169 11.98 14.25 8.72
CA LYS A 169 12.74 13.50 9.73
C LYS A 169 13.06 12.09 9.25
N ASP A 170 12.11 11.43 8.60
CA ASP A 170 12.31 10.08 8.04
C ASP A 170 13.41 10.09 6.96
N ALA A 171 13.39 11.10 6.08
CA ALA A 171 14.45 11.29 5.09
C ALA A 171 15.83 11.47 5.75
N ALA A 172 15.93 12.31 6.79
CA ALA A 172 17.19 12.53 7.52
C ALA A 172 17.73 11.24 8.16
N VAL A 173 16.86 10.37 8.69
CA VAL A 173 17.26 9.06 9.23
C VAL A 173 17.88 8.19 8.15
N PHE A 174 17.28 8.13 6.96
CA PHE A 174 17.85 7.37 5.85
C PHE A 174 19.13 7.99 5.27
N GLU A 175 19.24 9.32 5.23
CA GLU A 175 20.48 10.01 4.85
C GLU A 175 21.64 9.59 5.76
N GLU A 176 21.45 9.60 7.08
CA GLU A 176 22.46 9.16 8.04
C GLU A 176 22.79 7.67 7.86
N ALA A 177 21.78 6.81 7.72
CA ALA A 177 21.98 5.37 7.53
C ALA A 177 22.79 5.07 6.26
N LEU A 178 22.54 5.80 5.17
CA LEU A 178 23.25 5.65 3.90
C LEU A 178 24.70 6.17 3.93
N GLN A 179 25.10 6.95 4.94
CA GLN A 179 26.53 7.24 5.14
C GLN A 179 27.30 5.98 5.58
N LYS A 180 26.65 5.09 6.34
CA LYS A 180 27.22 3.84 6.86
C LYS A 180 27.01 2.68 5.87
N GLU A 181 25.86 2.64 5.21
CA GLU A 181 25.47 1.61 4.25
C GLU A 181 25.13 2.19 2.86
N PRO A 182 26.10 2.77 2.12
CA PRO A 182 25.84 3.53 0.90
C PRO A 182 25.22 2.72 -0.26
N ASN A 183 25.37 1.40 -0.22
CA ASN A 183 24.86 0.47 -1.21
C ASN A 183 23.52 -0.19 -0.81
N ASN A 184 22.92 0.22 0.32
CA ASN A 184 21.63 -0.32 0.74
C ASN A 184 20.50 0.21 -0.14
N ALA A 185 20.12 -0.58 -1.14
CA ALA A 185 19.11 -0.21 -2.13
C ALA A 185 17.74 0.06 -1.50
N ARG A 186 17.36 -0.68 -0.45
CA ARG A 186 16.10 -0.50 0.26
C ARG A 186 16.04 0.86 0.97
N TYR A 187 17.14 1.29 1.60
CA TYR A 187 17.22 2.63 2.20
C TYR A 187 17.12 3.74 1.16
N VAL A 188 17.70 3.57 -0.04
CA VAL A 188 17.53 4.55 -1.13
C VAL A 188 16.08 4.62 -1.61
N PHE A 189 15.37 3.48 -1.68
CA PHE A 189 13.95 3.43 -2.02
C PHE A 189 13.11 4.22 -1.01
N TYR A 190 13.27 3.93 0.29
CA TYR A 190 12.48 4.61 1.30
C TYR A 190 12.91 6.05 1.55
N LEU A 191 14.18 6.42 1.32
CA LEU A 191 14.59 7.83 1.28
C LEU A 191 13.85 8.59 0.18
N ALA A 192 13.75 8.01 -1.02
CA ALA A 192 13.02 8.61 -2.13
C ALA A 192 11.53 8.78 -1.80
N GLN A 193 10.93 7.78 -1.15
CA GLN A 193 9.55 7.82 -0.67
C GLN A 193 9.35 8.90 0.41
N SER A 194 10.26 9.01 1.39
CA SER A 194 10.20 10.06 2.41
C SER A 194 10.27 11.45 1.80
N TYR A 195 11.13 11.70 0.81
CA TYR A 195 11.13 12.99 0.10
C TYR A 195 9.85 13.23 -0.70
N PHE A 196 9.29 12.18 -1.32
CA PHE A 196 8.02 12.30 -2.04
C PHE A 196 6.90 12.73 -1.10
N ASP A 197 6.79 12.08 0.06
CA ASP A 197 5.76 12.39 1.07
C ASP A 197 6.00 13.74 1.75
N ALA A 198 7.26 14.17 1.88
CA ALA A 198 7.65 15.52 2.27
C ALA A 198 7.44 16.59 1.17
N LYS A 199 6.95 16.19 -0.01
CA LYS A 199 6.75 17.05 -1.20
C LYS A 199 8.04 17.67 -1.76
N ASN A 200 9.21 17.14 -1.40
CA ASN A 200 10.48 17.48 -2.01
C ASN A 200 10.70 16.65 -3.29
N TYR A 201 9.90 16.98 -4.32
CA TYR A 201 9.87 16.22 -5.57
C TYR A 201 11.21 16.12 -6.30
N PRO A 202 12.06 17.17 -6.35
CA PRO A 202 13.39 17.06 -6.97
C PRO A 202 14.28 16.01 -6.28
N MET A 203 14.30 15.98 -4.94
CA MET A 203 15.10 14.99 -4.20
C MET A 203 14.51 13.59 -4.29
N ALA A 204 13.18 13.47 -4.30
CA ALA A 204 12.50 12.21 -4.52
C ALA A 204 12.88 11.63 -5.90
N LEU A 205 12.79 12.44 -6.96
CA LEU A 205 13.11 12.03 -8.33
C LEU A 205 14.55 11.53 -8.43
N LYS A 206 15.51 12.32 -7.94
CA LYS A 206 16.94 11.96 -7.91
C LYS A 206 17.18 10.61 -7.22
N ASN A 207 16.53 10.37 -6.08
CA ASN A 207 16.75 9.13 -5.32
C ASN A 207 16.02 7.94 -5.93
N TYR A 208 14.85 8.11 -6.57
CA TYR A 208 14.24 7.02 -7.33
C TYR A 208 15.05 6.65 -8.58
N GLU A 209 15.63 7.63 -9.28
CA GLU A 209 16.55 7.36 -10.40
C GLU A 209 17.79 6.58 -9.93
N LYS A 210 18.39 7.01 -8.80
CA LYS A 210 19.46 6.27 -8.14
C LYS A 210 19.01 4.85 -7.81
N ARG A 211 17.81 4.69 -7.21
CA ARG A 211 17.27 3.38 -6.84
C ARG A 211 17.12 2.47 -8.05
N VAL A 212 16.60 2.95 -9.17
CA VAL A 212 16.46 2.17 -10.41
C VAL A 212 17.84 1.69 -10.89
N ALA A 213 18.85 2.55 -10.87
CA ALA A 213 20.20 2.21 -11.30
C ALA A 213 20.87 1.11 -10.43
N MET A 214 20.44 0.94 -9.18
CA MET A 214 21.00 -0.06 -8.26
C MET A 214 20.50 -1.50 -8.51
N GLY A 215 19.42 -1.70 -9.27
CA GLY A 215 18.88 -3.05 -9.52
C GLY A 215 18.38 -3.78 -8.25
N GLY A 216 18.59 -5.08 -8.14
CA GLY A 216 18.16 -5.86 -6.97
C GLY A 216 16.69 -6.25 -7.02
N PHE A 217 15.95 -6.10 -5.91
CA PHE A 217 14.53 -6.50 -5.85
C PHE A 217 13.71 -5.79 -6.93
N ASP A 218 13.17 -6.59 -7.84
CA ASP A 218 12.58 -6.14 -9.10
C ASP A 218 11.31 -5.30 -8.90
N GLN A 219 10.46 -5.64 -7.93
CA GLN A 219 9.24 -4.88 -7.66
C GLN A 219 9.55 -3.48 -7.12
N GLU A 220 10.57 -3.30 -6.28
CA GLU A 220 11.01 -1.97 -5.84
C GLU A 220 11.54 -1.12 -7.00
N VAL A 221 12.28 -1.74 -7.93
CA VAL A 221 12.75 -1.05 -9.15
C VAL A 221 11.56 -0.63 -10.01
N PHE A 222 10.56 -1.50 -10.19
CA PHE A 222 9.34 -1.16 -10.90
C PHE A 222 8.58 -0.01 -10.21
N CYS A 223 8.33 -0.10 -8.90
CA CYS A 223 7.67 0.97 -8.14
C CYS A 223 8.44 2.30 -8.25
N SER A 224 9.77 2.25 -8.29
CA SER A 224 10.61 3.44 -8.51
C SER A 224 10.39 4.03 -9.91
N LEU A 225 10.37 3.21 -10.96
CA LEU A 225 10.08 3.65 -12.34
C LEU A 225 8.69 4.29 -12.45
N LEU A 226 7.68 3.67 -11.86
CA LEU A 226 6.31 4.20 -11.84
C LEU A 226 6.27 5.54 -11.09
N ARG A 227 6.95 5.65 -9.95
CA ARG A 227 7.00 6.89 -9.16
C ARG A 227 7.75 8.02 -9.86
N ILE A 228 8.80 7.71 -10.63
CA ILE A 228 9.49 8.68 -11.48
C ILE A 228 8.49 9.34 -12.43
N GLY A 229 7.65 8.56 -13.14
CA GLY A 229 6.64 9.12 -14.05
C GLY A 229 5.69 10.08 -13.34
N LYS A 230 5.16 9.67 -12.18
CA LYS A 230 4.26 10.50 -11.36
C LYS A 230 4.95 11.77 -10.85
N LEU A 231 6.22 11.70 -10.51
CA LEU A 231 7.02 12.86 -10.09
C LEU A 231 7.25 13.83 -11.24
N GLN A 232 7.54 13.32 -12.44
CA GLN A 232 7.69 14.13 -13.64
C GLN A 232 6.38 14.89 -13.97
N GLU A 233 5.21 14.29 -13.74
CA GLU A 233 3.91 14.99 -13.84
C GLU A 233 3.81 16.14 -12.83
N LYS A 234 4.14 15.90 -11.56
CA LYS A 234 4.13 16.94 -10.52
C LYS A 234 5.10 18.08 -10.82
N LEU A 235 6.20 17.77 -11.47
CA LEU A 235 7.21 18.73 -11.94
C LEU A 235 6.85 19.37 -13.29
N LYS A 236 5.68 19.05 -13.86
CA LYS A 236 5.17 19.59 -15.13
C LYS A 236 6.14 19.39 -16.30
N MET A 237 6.82 18.25 -16.35
CA MET A 237 7.66 17.88 -17.48
C MET A 237 6.81 17.63 -18.73
N SER A 238 7.44 17.69 -19.92
CA SER A 238 6.71 17.49 -21.17
C SER A 238 6.17 16.06 -21.27
N SER A 239 5.02 15.87 -21.93
CA SER A 239 4.44 14.52 -21.99
C SER A 239 5.26 13.54 -22.85
N GLU A 240 6.23 13.99 -23.66
CA GLU A 240 7.23 13.10 -24.29
C GLU A 240 8.12 12.41 -23.24
N HIS A 241 8.53 13.15 -22.20
CA HIS A 241 9.28 12.57 -21.08
C HIS A 241 8.42 11.57 -20.32
N LEU A 242 7.16 11.92 -20.04
CA LEU A 242 6.22 11.05 -19.35
C LEU A 242 5.96 9.76 -20.13
N ILE A 243 5.70 9.87 -21.44
CA ILE A 243 5.49 8.74 -22.35
C ILE A 243 6.73 7.83 -22.34
N THR A 244 7.93 8.39 -22.39
CA THR A 244 9.18 7.62 -22.34
C THR A 244 9.31 6.85 -21.03
N THR A 245 9.05 7.52 -19.90
CA THR A 245 9.16 6.93 -18.56
C THR A 245 8.14 5.82 -18.33
N TYR A 246 6.86 6.05 -18.65
CA TYR A 246 5.83 5.03 -18.44
C TYR A 246 5.99 3.84 -19.40
N ASN A 247 6.43 4.07 -20.64
CA ASN A 247 6.83 2.97 -21.52
C ASN A 247 7.98 2.16 -20.92
N LYS A 248 9.00 2.81 -20.36
CA LYS A 248 10.10 2.11 -19.68
C LYS A 248 9.60 1.29 -18.48
N ALA A 249 8.70 1.84 -17.67
CA ALA A 249 8.09 1.12 -16.55
C ALA A 249 7.31 -0.12 -17.01
N PHE A 250 6.49 0.02 -18.06
CA PHE A 250 5.74 -1.10 -18.63
C PHE A 250 6.65 -2.18 -19.24
N GLN A 251 7.67 -1.78 -20.01
CA GLN A 251 8.62 -2.73 -20.60
C GLN A 251 9.40 -3.49 -19.52
N TYR A 252 9.72 -2.83 -18.41
CA TYR A 252 10.38 -3.46 -17.27
C TYR A 252 9.48 -4.51 -16.59
N ARG A 253 8.17 -4.25 -16.47
CA ARG A 253 7.23 -5.17 -15.83
C ARG A 253 5.88 -5.23 -16.54
N LYS A 254 5.82 -6.07 -17.58
CA LYS A 254 4.66 -6.21 -18.48
C LYS A 254 3.39 -6.77 -17.82
N THR A 255 3.50 -7.32 -16.61
CA THR A 255 2.38 -7.83 -15.81
C THR A 255 1.66 -6.73 -15.02
N ARG A 256 2.16 -5.49 -15.04
CA ARG A 256 1.61 -4.35 -14.32
C ARG A 256 1.00 -3.34 -15.30
N VAL A 257 -0.30 -3.10 -15.19
CA VAL A 257 -1.05 -2.22 -16.09
C VAL A 257 -1.00 -0.75 -15.68
N GLU A 258 -0.50 -0.45 -14.48
CA GLU A 258 -0.42 0.93 -13.97
C GLU A 258 0.26 1.91 -14.94
N PRO A 259 1.41 1.59 -15.58
CA PRO A 259 2.00 2.51 -16.54
C PRO A 259 1.13 2.72 -17.79
N LEU A 260 0.36 1.70 -18.21
CA LEU A 260 -0.56 1.82 -19.34
C LEU A 260 -1.71 2.77 -19.02
N TYR A 261 -2.20 2.77 -17.77
CA TYR A 261 -3.23 3.71 -17.32
C TYR A 261 -2.75 5.16 -17.49
N TYR A 262 -1.56 5.46 -16.99
CA TYR A 262 -0.98 6.80 -17.12
C TYR A 262 -0.71 7.18 -18.58
N LEU A 263 -0.24 6.25 -19.41
CA LEU A 263 -0.09 6.49 -20.84
C LEU A 263 -1.42 6.82 -21.52
N ALA A 264 -2.48 6.05 -21.25
CA ALA A 264 -3.80 6.30 -21.81
C ALA A 264 -4.33 7.68 -21.41
N ASN A 265 -4.15 8.07 -20.15
CA ASN A 265 -4.50 9.41 -19.64
C ASN A 265 -3.77 10.52 -20.41
N ILE A 266 -2.44 10.39 -20.61
CA ILE A 266 -1.64 11.36 -21.37
C ILE A 266 -2.16 11.50 -22.80
N TYR A 267 -2.48 10.39 -23.49
CA TYR A 267 -3.01 10.46 -24.85
C TYR A 267 -4.42 11.05 -24.90
N ARG A 268 -5.28 10.74 -23.93
CA ARG A 268 -6.61 11.35 -23.81
C ARG A 268 -6.53 12.86 -23.58
N GLU A 269 -5.64 13.32 -22.70
CA GLU A 269 -5.42 14.76 -22.45
C GLU A 269 -4.89 15.50 -23.68
N ARG A 270 -4.23 14.78 -24.60
CA ARG A 270 -3.78 15.29 -25.90
C ARG A 270 -4.83 15.13 -27.02
N GLU A 271 -6.04 14.70 -26.67
CA GLU A 271 -7.13 14.38 -27.61
C GLU A 271 -6.79 13.28 -28.63
N ASP A 272 -5.74 12.49 -28.37
CA ASP A 272 -5.40 11.29 -29.16
C ASP A 272 -6.17 10.08 -28.61
N PHE A 273 -7.50 10.15 -28.77
CA PHE A 273 -8.42 9.15 -28.22
C PHE A 273 -8.21 7.76 -28.82
N ASN A 274 -7.73 7.67 -30.07
CA ASN A 274 -7.40 6.40 -30.71
C ASN A 274 -6.23 5.71 -30.00
N LYS A 275 -5.15 6.43 -29.67
CA LYS A 275 -4.04 5.83 -28.90
C LYS A 275 -4.45 5.50 -27.48
N SER A 276 -5.21 6.37 -26.81
CA SER A 276 -5.74 6.07 -25.47
C SER A 276 -6.56 4.76 -25.49
N TYR A 277 -7.50 4.64 -26.43
CA TYR A 277 -8.30 3.42 -26.61
C TYR A 277 -7.43 2.18 -26.83
N LEU A 278 -6.48 2.22 -27.78
CA LEU A 278 -5.61 1.08 -28.08
C LEU A 278 -4.79 0.64 -26.86
N ILE A 279 -4.28 1.59 -26.07
CA ILE A 279 -3.54 1.29 -24.83
C ILE A 279 -4.43 0.63 -23.79
N CYS A 280 -5.65 1.13 -23.61
CA CYS A 280 -6.63 0.50 -22.72
C CYS A 280 -6.97 -0.93 -23.18
N LYS A 281 -7.15 -1.17 -24.49
CA LYS A 281 -7.37 -2.52 -25.02
C LYS A 281 -6.19 -3.45 -24.79
N ILE A 282 -4.95 -2.95 -24.88
CA ILE A 282 -3.76 -3.73 -24.50
C ILE A 282 -3.84 -4.10 -23.02
N ALA A 283 -4.17 -3.15 -22.15
CA ALA A 283 -4.27 -3.40 -20.71
C ALA A 283 -5.33 -4.46 -20.36
N GLU A 284 -6.47 -4.52 -21.06
CA GLU A 284 -7.49 -5.56 -20.86
C GLU A 284 -7.00 -7.00 -21.15
N THR A 285 -5.97 -7.16 -21.98
CA THR A 285 -5.40 -8.49 -22.26
C THR A 285 -4.46 -8.99 -21.16
N ILE A 286 -4.12 -8.14 -20.19
CA ILE A 286 -3.16 -8.46 -19.13
C ILE A 286 -3.94 -8.89 -17.89
N PRO A 287 -3.69 -10.10 -17.34
CA PRO A 287 -4.36 -10.54 -16.12
C PRO A 287 -3.96 -9.68 -14.91
N PRO A 288 -4.79 -9.65 -13.84
CA PRO A 288 -4.42 -8.97 -12.60
C PRO A 288 -3.06 -9.43 -12.08
N SER A 289 -2.23 -8.45 -11.72
CA SER A 289 -0.87 -8.68 -11.26
C SER A 289 -0.85 -9.56 -10.00
N GLN A 290 0.12 -10.49 -9.95
CA GLN A 290 0.43 -11.30 -8.76
C GLN A 290 1.55 -10.69 -7.92
N ASP A 291 1.93 -9.45 -8.22
CA ASP A 291 2.90 -8.70 -7.43
C ASP A 291 2.42 -8.45 -6.01
N THR A 292 3.40 -8.35 -5.12
CA THR A 292 3.19 -8.23 -3.69
C THR A 292 3.45 -6.82 -3.17
N LEU A 293 4.07 -5.95 -3.97
CA LEU A 293 4.50 -4.61 -3.59
C LEU A 293 3.72 -3.53 -4.36
N PHE A 294 2.96 -2.75 -3.60
CA PHE A 294 2.26 -1.53 -3.99
C PHE A 294 1.51 -1.63 -5.33
N VAL A 295 0.63 -2.62 -5.48
CA VAL A 295 -0.29 -2.75 -6.61
C VAL A 295 -1.40 -1.72 -6.47
N GLU A 296 -1.57 -0.85 -7.46
CA GLU A 296 -2.60 0.19 -7.42
C GLU A 296 -3.94 -0.40 -7.86
N GLN A 297 -4.52 -1.21 -6.97
CA GLN A 297 -5.72 -2.02 -7.21
C GLN A 297 -6.87 -1.20 -7.81
N TRP A 298 -7.03 0.05 -7.39
CA TRP A 298 -8.05 0.95 -7.92
C TRP A 298 -7.99 1.12 -9.46
N ILE A 299 -6.80 1.04 -10.08
CA ILE A 299 -6.63 1.08 -11.54
C ILE A 299 -7.29 -0.14 -12.18
N TYR A 300 -7.17 -1.31 -11.57
CA TYR A 300 -7.78 -2.55 -12.06
C TYR A 300 -9.29 -2.55 -11.84
N ASP A 301 -9.72 -2.09 -10.65
CA ASP A 301 -11.11 -2.17 -10.23
C ASP A 301 -12.01 -1.22 -11.02
N TYR A 302 -11.56 0.01 -11.25
CA TYR A 302 -12.34 1.03 -11.95
C TYR A 302 -11.54 2.02 -12.81
N GLY A 303 -10.27 2.29 -12.52
CA GLY A 303 -9.50 3.32 -13.24
C GLY A 303 -9.31 3.04 -14.72
N MET A 304 -8.77 1.87 -15.07
CA MET A 304 -8.56 1.43 -16.45
C MET A 304 -9.88 1.21 -17.21
N PRO A 305 -10.91 0.52 -16.66
CA PRO A 305 -12.20 0.42 -17.33
C PRO A 305 -12.87 1.78 -17.58
N LEU A 306 -12.76 2.73 -16.64
CA LEU A 306 -13.29 4.09 -16.85
C LEU A 306 -12.54 4.82 -17.97
N GLU A 307 -11.21 4.74 -18.00
CA GLU A 307 -10.42 5.34 -19.08
C GLU A 307 -10.78 4.73 -20.44
N LEU A 308 -10.99 3.41 -20.50
CA LEU A 308 -11.46 2.72 -21.70
C LEU A 308 -12.86 3.19 -22.13
N SER A 309 -13.81 3.35 -21.20
CA SER A 309 -15.16 3.78 -21.55
C SER A 309 -15.19 5.19 -22.12
N ILE A 310 -14.35 6.10 -21.60
CA ILE A 310 -14.19 7.46 -22.11
C ILE A 310 -13.56 7.43 -23.50
N ALA A 311 -12.46 6.70 -23.69
CA ALA A 311 -11.80 6.60 -24.99
C ALA A 311 -12.68 5.93 -26.05
N ALA A 312 -13.48 4.93 -25.67
CA ALA A 312 -14.46 4.29 -26.55
C ALA A 312 -15.53 5.29 -27.02
N TYR A 313 -16.03 6.15 -26.13
CA TYR A 313 -16.99 7.20 -26.50
C TYR A 313 -16.42 8.14 -27.57
N TRP A 314 -15.23 8.70 -27.31
CA TRP A 314 -14.60 9.67 -28.22
C TRP A 314 -14.12 9.08 -29.55
N THR A 315 -14.10 7.75 -29.65
CA THR A 315 -13.77 7.03 -30.89
C THR A 315 -15.00 6.35 -31.49
N GLU A 316 -16.19 6.82 -31.13
CA GLU A 316 -17.52 6.43 -31.65
C GLU A 316 -17.94 4.97 -31.41
N ARG A 317 -17.29 4.29 -30.46
CA ARG A 317 -17.66 2.94 -29.99
C ARG A 317 -18.66 3.05 -28.85
N TYR A 318 -19.80 3.65 -29.14
CA TYR A 318 -20.77 4.05 -28.11
C TYR A 318 -21.36 2.86 -27.36
N GLU A 319 -21.59 1.72 -28.01
CA GLU A 319 -22.09 0.48 -27.39
C GLU A 319 -21.08 -0.09 -26.37
N GLU A 320 -19.79 -0.08 -26.71
CA GLU A 320 -18.72 -0.51 -25.80
C GLU A 320 -18.62 0.43 -24.60
N SER A 321 -18.64 1.75 -24.85
CA SER A 321 -18.65 2.77 -23.79
C SER A 321 -19.83 2.61 -22.83
N GLN A 322 -21.03 2.42 -23.37
CA GLN A 322 -22.26 2.19 -22.61
C GLN A 322 -22.13 0.94 -21.73
N LYS A 323 -21.74 -0.19 -22.32
CA LYS A 323 -21.61 -1.47 -21.61
C LYS A 323 -20.62 -1.38 -20.46
N ILE A 324 -19.44 -0.83 -20.69
CA ILE A 324 -18.42 -0.69 -19.65
C ILE A 324 -18.92 0.22 -18.52
N SER A 325 -19.58 1.34 -18.87
CA SER A 325 -20.11 2.27 -17.86
C SER A 325 -21.21 1.61 -17.02
N GLN A 326 -22.08 0.79 -17.61
CA GLN A 326 -23.08 0.01 -16.88
C GLN A 326 -22.45 -1.01 -15.93
N GLU A 327 -21.42 -1.75 -16.37
CA GLU A 327 -20.72 -2.71 -15.50
C GLU A 327 -20.00 -2.01 -14.33
N LEU A 328 -19.42 -0.83 -14.57
CA LEU A 328 -18.82 -0.01 -13.52
C LEU A 328 -19.85 0.41 -12.46
N LEU A 329 -21.05 0.83 -12.87
CA LEU A 329 -22.08 1.30 -11.94
C LEU A 329 -22.66 0.21 -11.03
N LYS A 330 -22.49 -1.08 -11.38
CA LYS A 330 -22.81 -2.22 -10.52
C LYS A 330 -21.82 -2.41 -9.37
N LYS A 331 -20.62 -1.81 -9.45
CA LYS A 331 -19.60 -1.88 -8.41
C LYS A 331 -19.81 -0.80 -7.36
N ASP A 332 -19.19 -1.02 -6.21
CA ASP A 332 -19.00 0.03 -5.22
C ASP A 332 -17.87 0.96 -5.71
N LEU A 333 -18.25 2.15 -6.17
CA LEU A 333 -17.34 3.14 -6.74
C LEU A 333 -17.18 4.29 -5.74
N PRO A 334 -15.98 4.89 -5.63
CA PRO A 334 -15.81 6.10 -4.84
C PRO A 334 -16.76 7.23 -5.27
N ASP A 335 -17.19 8.05 -4.32
CA ASP A 335 -18.17 9.14 -4.54
C ASP A 335 -17.75 10.13 -5.65
N HIS A 336 -16.44 10.33 -5.83
CA HIS A 336 -15.91 11.22 -6.87
C HIS A 336 -15.83 10.55 -8.26
N VAL A 337 -15.92 9.22 -8.34
CA VAL A 337 -15.85 8.46 -9.60
C VAL A 337 -17.23 8.18 -10.17
N ARG A 338 -18.21 7.83 -9.33
CA ARG A 338 -19.57 7.46 -9.78
C ARG A 338 -20.21 8.53 -10.71
N PRO A 339 -20.17 9.84 -10.39
CA PRO A 339 -20.75 10.87 -11.26
C PRO A 339 -20.07 10.93 -12.65
N ILE A 340 -18.77 10.63 -12.73
CA ILE A 340 -18.04 10.61 -14.00
C ILE A 340 -18.55 9.48 -14.88
N VAL A 341 -18.75 8.29 -14.30
CA VAL A 341 -19.29 7.12 -15.01
C VAL A 341 -20.73 7.37 -15.48
N GLU A 342 -21.58 7.96 -14.63
CA GLU A 342 -22.96 8.30 -14.96
C GLU A 342 -23.05 9.30 -16.11
N ASN A 343 -22.23 10.36 -16.08
CA ASN A 343 -22.16 11.33 -17.16
C ASN A 343 -21.71 10.69 -18.48
N ASN A 344 -20.66 9.87 -18.44
CA ASN A 344 -20.16 9.17 -19.63
C ASN A 344 -21.21 8.21 -20.23
N LEU A 345 -21.95 7.49 -19.37
CA LEU A 345 -23.08 6.67 -19.78
C LEU A 345 -24.19 7.51 -20.44
N GLY A 346 -24.51 8.66 -19.87
CA GLY A 346 -25.47 9.62 -20.44
C GLY A 346 -25.08 10.05 -21.86
N PHE A 347 -23.81 10.39 -22.08
CA PHE A 347 -23.30 10.77 -23.39
C PHE A 347 -23.39 9.62 -24.41
N ALA A 348 -23.00 8.40 -24.03
CA ALA A 348 -23.09 7.23 -24.89
C ALA A 348 -24.54 6.91 -25.26
N ASN A 349 -25.47 6.96 -24.29
CA ASN A 349 -26.90 6.76 -24.54
C ASN A 349 -27.47 7.78 -25.51
N GLY A 350 -27.09 9.06 -25.38
CA GLY A 350 -27.53 10.11 -26.30
C GLY A 350 -27.12 9.80 -27.75
N LYS A 351 -25.85 9.42 -27.96
CA LYS A 351 -25.34 9.08 -29.30
C LYS A 351 -25.95 7.82 -29.90
N LEU A 352 -26.24 6.81 -29.07
CA LEU A 352 -26.93 5.60 -29.51
C LEU A 352 -28.38 5.86 -29.91
N LEU A 353 -29.08 6.75 -29.17
CA LEU A 353 -30.43 7.16 -29.52
C LEU A 353 -30.45 7.95 -30.83
N GLU A 354 -29.52 8.89 -31.02
CA GLU A 354 -29.35 9.62 -32.28
C GLU A 354 -29.18 8.65 -33.46
N LYS A 355 -28.25 7.69 -33.36
CA LYS A 355 -28.01 6.67 -34.39
C LYS A 355 -29.19 5.74 -34.66
N ALA A 356 -30.07 5.51 -33.68
CA ALA A 356 -31.25 4.66 -33.84
C ALA A 356 -32.43 5.39 -34.54
N LEU A 357 -32.37 6.72 -34.59
CA LEU A 357 -33.37 7.58 -35.24
C LEU A 357 -32.98 7.96 -36.68
N GLU A 358 -31.72 7.76 -37.05
CA GLU A 358 -31.18 7.82 -38.43
C GLU A 358 -31.46 6.51 -39.19
#